data_AF-A0A7K4GXI4-F1
#
_entry.id   AF-A0A7K4GXI4-F1
#
_cell.length_a   1.000
_cell.length_b   1.000
_cell.length_c   1.000
_cell.angle_alpha   90.00
_cell.angle_beta   90.00
_cell.angle_gamma   90.00
#
_symmetry.space_group_name_H-M   'P 1'
#
loop_
_entity.id
_entity.type
_entity.pdbx_description
1 polymer ?
#
loop_
_entity_poly.entity_id
_entity_poly.type
_entity_poly.pdbx_seq_one_letter_code
_entity_poly.pdbx_strand_id
1 'polypeptide(L)'
;MTPESQSKIAQILPYVNVSIKNPVDLGASGFILNTYIKCIEIVVNDPNIDIVIIPLWPDHIYRHVFNRMIRIFESTSKPFAFCLPNIADDSDLAKRFNSAKKLLHKKRVLYFLSLRDAAKSISLFCNYFEFLKSHNILNRK
;
A
#
# COMPACT_ATOMS: atom_id res chain seq x y z
N MET A 1 -10.94 -9.17 1.88
CA MET A 1 -10.64 -9.01 3.33
C MET A 1 -11.59 -9.83 4.18
N THR A 2 -11.06 -10.61 5.12
CA THR A 2 -11.83 -11.51 5.99
C THR A 2 -12.54 -10.75 7.13
N PRO A 3 -13.60 -11.33 7.72
CA PRO A 3 -14.21 -10.78 8.93
C PRO A 3 -13.23 -10.70 10.11
N GLU A 4 -12.28 -11.63 10.22
CA GLU A 4 -11.27 -11.64 11.28
C GLU A 4 -10.35 -10.41 11.18
N SER A 5 -9.82 -10.11 9.99
CA SER A 5 -9.00 -8.92 9.77
C SER A 5 -9.79 -7.63 10.01
N GLN A 6 -11.05 -7.58 9.55
CA GLN A 6 -11.95 -6.45 9.84
C GLN A 6 -12.13 -6.25 11.35
N SER A 7 -12.31 -7.34 12.11
CA SER A 7 -12.44 -7.29 13.57
C SER A 7 -11.17 -6.79 14.25
N LYS A 8 -9.98 -7.27 13.84
CA LYS A 8 -8.69 -6.79 14.35
C LYS A 8 -8.50 -5.29 14.10
N ILE A 9 -8.88 -4.78 12.92
CA ILE A 9 -8.81 -3.35 12.61
C ILE A 9 -9.83 -2.56 13.44
N ALA A 10 -11.04 -3.07 13.62
CA ALA A 10 -12.09 -2.43 14.43
C ALA A 10 -11.71 -2.26 15.91
N GLN A 11 -10.83 -3.11 16.44
CA GLN A 11 -10.29 -2.95 17.80
C GLN A 11 -9.25 -1.82 17.91
N ILE A 12 -8.70 -1.35 16.79
CA ILE A 12 -7.67 -0.31 16.74
C ILE A 12 -8.30 1.06 16.43
N LEU A 13 -9.31 1.09 15.57
CA LEU A 13 -9.90 2.33 15.05
C LEU A 13 -11.12 2.79 15.86
N PRO A 14 -11.40 4.11 15.89
CA PRO A 14 -12.63 4.63 16.47
C PRO A 14 -13.85 4.19 15.64
N TYR A 15 -15.06 4.30 16.19
CA TYR A 15 -16.30 3.91 15.50
C TYR A 15 -16.77 4.89 14.42
N VAL A 16 -16.24 6.11 14.42
CA VAL A 16 -16.71 7.22 13.56
C VAL A 16 -15.63 7.65 12.58
N ASN A 17 -16.04 8.08 11.38
CA ASN A 17 -15.18 8.65 10.34
C ASN A 17 -14.01 7.73 9.91
N VAL A 18 -14.24 6.42 9.92
CA VAL A 18 -13.31 5.39 9.42
C VAL A 18 -14.08 4.34 8.63
N SER A 19 -13.38 3.59 7.78
CA SER A 19 -13.89 2.41 7.10
C SER A 19 -12.95 1.24 7.35
N ILE A 20 -13.49 0.17 7.92
CA ILE A 20 -12.80 -1.12 8.04
C ILE A 20 -13.03 -2.03 6.82
N LYS A 21 -13.66 -1.53 5.74
CA LYS A 21 -13.89 -2.31 4.51
C LYS A 21 -12.74 -2.06 3.52
N ASN A 22 -12.85 -2.52 2.28
CA ASN A 22 -11.92 -2.16 1.21
C ASN A 22 -12.52 -0.99 0.39
N PRO A 23 -11.90 0.21 0.34
CA PRO A 23 -10.63 0.58 0.97
C PRO A 23 -10.73 0.77 2.48
N VAL A 24 -9.63 0.45 3.18
CA VAL A 24 -9.48 0.71 4.62
C VAL A 24 -9.17 2.18 4.78
N ASP A 25 -10.10 2.93 5.37
CA ASP A 25 -9.96 4.35 5.66
C ASP A 25 -9.75 4.53 7.16
N LEU A 26 -8.61 5.10 7.53
CA LEU A 26 -8.21 5.27 8.91
C LEU A 26 -8.66 6.63 9.48
N GLY A 27 -9.23 7.50 8.64
CA GLY A 27 -9.54 8.88 9.01
C GLY A 27 -8.33 9.58 9.64
N ALA A 28 -8.59 10.38 10.68
CA ALA A 28 -7.53 11.04 11.44
C ALA A 28 -6.60 10.05 12.19
N SER A 29 -7.05 8.82 12.46
CA SER A 29 -6.22 7.81 13.12
C SER A 29 -5.05 7.35 12.24
N GLY A 30 -5.13 7.59 10.92
CA GLY A 30 -4.02 7.35 9.99
C GLY A 30 -2.76 8.15 10.32
N PHE A 31 -2.89 9.31 10.97
CA PHE A 31 -1.74 10.11 11.41
C PHE A 31 -1.06 9.56 12.68
N ILE A 32 -1.71 8.62 13.39
CA ILE A 32 -1.11 7.93 14.52
C ILE A 32 -0.27 6.78 13.98
N LEU A 33 1.04 6.99 13.90
CA LEU A 33 1.99 6.10 13.19
C LEU A 33 1.89 4.63 13.61
N ASN A 34 1.70 4.35 14.89
CA ASN A 34 1.54 2.97 15.38
C ASN A 34 0.22 2.33 14.93
N THR A 35 -0.87 3.10 14.90
CA THR A 35 -2.16 2.66 14.37
C THR A 35 -2.05 2.36 12.88
N TYR A 36 -1.47 3.29 12.13
CA TYR A 36 -1.22 3.14 10.69
C TYR A 36 -0.46 1.86 10.37
N ILE A 37 0.68 1.63 11.04
CA ILE A 37 1.51 0.44 10.81
C ILE A 37 0.77 -0.86 11.17
N LYS A 38 0.07 -0.91 12.31
CA LYS A 38 -0.69 -2.11 12.70
C LYS A 38 -1.77 -2.46 11.68
N CYS A 39 -2.48 -1.46 11.16
CA CYS A 39 -3.48 -1.67 10.12
C CYS A 39 -2.85 -2.24 8.84
N ILE A 40 -1.67 -1.75 8.43
CA ILE A 40 -0.93 -2.30 7.28
C ILE A 40 -0.54 -3.76 7.53
N GLU A 41 0.00 -4.08 8.70
CA GLU A 41 0.38 -5.46 9.08
C GLU A 41 -0.82 -6.41 9.02
N ILE A 42 -2.01 -5.97 9.47
CA ILE A 42 -3.23 -6.78 9.37
C ILE A 42 -3.63 -7.00 7.91
N VAL A 43 -3.67 -5.95 7.09
CA VAL A 43 -4.09 -6.03 5.68
C VAL A 43 -3.14 -6.91 4.87
N VAL A 44 -1.82 -6.77 5.07
CA VAL A 44 -0.81 -7.55 4.34
C VAL A 44 -0.92 -9.04 4.64
N ASN A 45 -1.27 -9.40 5.88
CA ASN A 45 -1.44 -10.77 6.30
C ASN A 45 -2.84 -11.34 6.03
N ASP A 46 -3.78 -10.54 5.52
CA ASP A 46 -5.14 -11.02 5.20
C ASP A 46 -5.12 -12.00 4.01
N PRO A 47 -5.61 -13.23 4.13
CA PRO A 47 -5.53 -14.24 3.06
C PRO A 47 -6.38 -13.91 1.83
N ASN A 48 -7.35 -12.99 1.94
CA ASN A 48 -8.22 -12.55 0.85
C ASN A 48 -7.77 -11.22 0.23
N ILE A 49 -6.52 -10.81 0.46
CA ILE A 49 -5.90 -9.63 -0.15
C ILE A 49 -4.67 -10.09 -0.93
N ASP A 50 -4.70 -9.92 -2.25
CA ASP A 50 -3.61 -10.31 -3.15
C ASP A 50 -2.63 -9.15 -3.42
N ILE A 51 -3.13 -7.92 -3.47
CA ILE A 51 -2.37 -6.72 -3.82
C ILE A 51 -2.66 -5.63 -2.78
N VAL A 52 -1.61 -4.98 -2.29
CA VAL A 52 -1.69 -3.88 -1.33
C VAL A 52 -1.24 -2.59 -1.99
N ILE A 53 -2.06 -1.55 -1.90
CA ILE A 53 -1.74 -0.21 -2.41
C ILE A 53 -1.91 0.78 -1.25
N ILE A 54 -0.85 1.56 -0.99
CA ILE A 54 -0.83 2.50 0.12
C ILE A 54 -0.65 3.94 -0.38
N PRO A 55 -1.64 4.82 -0.21
CA PRO A 55 -1.41 6.25 -0.34
C PRO A 55 -0.49 6.75 0.79
N LEU A 56 0.64 7.33 0.42
CA LEU A 56 1.56 7.95 1.35
C LEU A 56 1.27 9.44 1.47
N TRP A 57 1.15 9.88 2.71
CA TRP A 57 1.01 11.27 3.09
C TRP A 57 2.35 11.81 3.62
N PRO A 58 2.56 13.13 3.63
CA PRO A 58 3.79 13.73 4.16
C PRO A 58 4.16 13.19 5.55
N ASP A 59 3.16 13.01 6.41
CA ASP A 59 3.33 12.55 7.79
C ASP A 59 3.83 11.10 7.90
N HIS A 60 3.79 10.32 6.82
CA HIS A 60 4.23 8.92 6.81
C HIS A 60 5.70 8.75 6.40
N ILE A 61 6.37 9.82 5.95
CA ILE A 61 7.72 9.73 5.37
C ILE A 61 8.86 9.87 6.37
N TYR A 62 8.56 10.05 7.66
CA TYR A 62 9.58 10.02 8.69
C TYR A 62 10.37 8.71 8.57
N ARG A 63 11.71 8.82 8.52
CA ARG A 63 12.62 7.71 8.19
C ARG A 63 12.31 6.42 8.97
N HIS A 64 11.97 6.52 10.25
CA HIS A 64 11.66 5.36 11.09
C HIS A 64 10.33 4.69 10.73
N VAL A 65 9.29 5.45 10.39
CA VAL A 65 7.98 4.94 9.93
C VAL A 65 8.14 4.29 8.56
N PHE A 66 8.81 4.99 7.66
CA PHE A 66 9.03 4.51 6.31
C PHE A 66 9.80 3.19 6.29
N ASN A 67 10.85 3.07 7.09
CA ASN A 67 11.59 1.82 7.25
C ASN A 67 10.72 0.67 7.80
N ARG A 68 9.75 0.95 8.68
CA ARG A 68 8.81 -0.09 9.16
C ARG A 68 7.92 -0.58 8.02
N MET A 69 7.40 0.32 7.18
CA MET A 69 6.63 -0.07 6.00
C MET A 69 7.46 -0.91 5.02
N ILE A 70 8.73 -0.54 4.78
CA ILE A 70 9.65 -1.34 3.95
C ILE A 70 9.86 -2.74 4.54
N ARG A 71 10.02 -2.87 5.86
CA ARG A 71 10.14 -4.20 6.50
C ARG A 71 8.90 -5.06 6.31
N ILE A 72 7.71 -4.45 6.38
CA ILE A 72 6.45 -5.17 6.13
C ILE A 72 6.38 -5.64 4.68
N PHE A 73 6.75 -4.78 3.73
CA PHE A 73 6.90 -5.18 2.34
C PHE A 73 7.86 -6.36 2.18
N GLU A 74 9.05 -6.30 2.80
CA GLU A 74 10.05 -7.38 2.73
C GLU A 74 9.57 -8.68 3.39
N SER A 75 8.58 -8.64 4.28
CA SER A 75 8.01 -9.81 4.93
C SER A 75 6.90 -10.53 4.14
N THR A 76 6.47 -9.98 3.00
CA THR A 76 5.39 -10.55 2.20
C THR A 76 5.82 -10.79 0.75
N SER A 77 5.27 -11.84 0.13
CA SER A 77 5.40 -12.08 -1.30
C SER A 77 4.36 -11.35 -2.14
N LYS A 78 3.37 -10.73 -1.49
CA LYS A 78 2.28 -10.03 -2.18
C LYS A 78 2.78 -8.73 -2.83
N PRO A 79 2.35 -8.42 -4.06
CA PRO A 79 2.61 -7.10 -4.65
C PRO A 79 2.16 -5.98 -3.73
N PHE A 80 3.09 -5.08 -3.42
CA PHE A 80 2.89 -3.96 -2.52
C PHE A 80 3.37 -2.69 -3.22
N ALA A 81 2.47 -1.71 -3.37
CA ALA A 81 2.78 -0.45 -4.00
C ALA A 81 2.56 0.75 -3.07
N PHE A 82 3.45 1.73 -3.16
CA PHE A 82 3.24 3.04 -2.56
C PHE A 82 2.76 4.05 -3.61
N CYS A 83 1.76 4.86 -3.27
CA CYS A 83 1.32 5.99 -4.06
C CYS A 83 1.82 7.27 -3.41
N LEU A 84 2.74 7.96 -4.07
CA LEU A 84 3.38 9.18 -3.58
C LEU A 84 2.68 10.40 -4.18
N PRO A 85 2.73 11.56 -3.50
CA PRO A 85 2.27 12.83 -4.08
C PRO A 85 3.05 13.20 -5.34
N ASN A 86 2.37 13.82 -6.31
CA ASN A 86 3.01 14.30 -7.54
C ASN A 86 3.63 15.70 -7.34
N ILE A 87 4.67 16.02 -8.11
CA ILE A 87 5.25 17.37 -8.21
C ILE A 87 4.22 18.38 -8.72
N ALA A 88 3.32 17.93 -9.60
CA ALA A 88 2.24 18.75 -10.13
C ALA A 88 1.22 19.17 -9.05
N ASP A 89 1.09 18.37 -7.97
CA ASP A 89 0.17 18.66 -6.88
C ASP A 89 0.81 19.62 -5.87
N ASP A 90 2.08 19.36 -5.51
CA ASP A 90 2.88 20.22 -4.63
C ASP A 90 4.38 19.92 -4.81
N SER A 91 5.12 20.89 -5.36
CA SER A 91 6.54 20.73 -5.67
C SER A 91 7.43 20.61 -4.43
N ASP A 92 7.09 21.27 -3.32
CA ASP A 92 7.87 21.21 -2.09
C ASP A 92 7.59 19.92 -1.33
N LEU A 93 6.34 19.47 -1.35
CA LEU A 93 6.00 18.15 -0.85
C LEU A 93 6.71 17.06 -1.64
N ALA A 94 6.70 17.11 -2.97
CA ALA A 94 7.37 16.10 -3.78
C ALA A 94 8.89 16.05 -3.53
N LYS A 95 9.54 17.18 -3.24
CA LYS A 95 10.96 17.23 -2.82
C LYS A 95 11.18 16.48 -1.50
N ARG A 96 10.27 16.58 -0.53
CA ARG A 96 10.37 15.84 0.75
C ARG A 96 10.39 14.33 0.56
N PHE A 97 9.75 13.84 -0.50
CA PHE A 97 9.73 12.42 -0.85
C PHE A 97 10.96 11.92 -1.62
N ASN A 98 11.93 12.77 -1.99
CA ASN A 98 13.10 12.34 -2.76
C ASN A 98 13.93 11.25 -2.07
N SER A 99 14.11 11.36 -0.75
CA SER A 99 14.81 10.34 0.04
C SER A 99 14.05 9.02 0.06
N ALA A 100 12.72 9.07 0.17
CA ALA A 100 11.86 7.89 0.09
C ALA A 100 11.93 7.24 -1.30
N LYS A 101 11.83 8.01 -2.39
CA LYS A 101 11.98 7.53 -3.77
C LYS A 101 13.32 6.84 -4.01
N LYS A 102 14.42 7.43 -3.54
CA LYS A 102 15.77 6.82 -3.63
C LYS A 102 15.81 5.46 -2.93
N LEU A 103 15.22 5.36 -1.73
CA LEU A 103 15.16 4.09 -1.00
C LEU A 103 14.27 3.06 -1.70
N LEU A 104 13.08 3.45 -2.16
CA LEU A 104 12.15 2.60 -2.89
C LEU A 104 12.81 2.02 -4.16
N HIS A 105 13.48 2.87 -4.94
CA HIS A 105 14.24 2.43 -6.11
C HIS A 105 15.32 1.42 -5.76
N LYS A 106 16.14 1.72 -4.73
CA LYS A 106 17.21 0.81 -4.28
C LYS A 106 16.67 -0.55 -3.86
N LYS A 107 15.48 -0.57 -3.24
CA LYS A 107 14.80 -1.78 -2.76
C LYS A 107 13.90 -2.43 -3.81
N ARG A 108 13.81 -1.88 -5.04
CA ARG A 108 12.92 -2.32 -6.12
C ARG A 108 11.46 -2.43 -5.67
N VAL A 109 11.04 -1.53 -4.80
CA VAL A 109 9.65 -1.44 -4.33
C VAL A 109 8.84 -0.70 -5.37
N LEU A 110 7.66 -1.23 -5.70
CA LEU A 110 6.75 -0.60 -6.64
C LEU A 110 6.20 0.70 -6.04
N TYR A 111 6.23 1.77 -6.82
CA TYR A 111 5.60 3.01 -6.43
C TYR A 111 5.07 3.79 -7.63
N PHE A 112 4.07 4.62 -7.38
CA PHE A 112 3.41 5.46 -8.37
C PHE A 112 3.36 6.91 -7.89
N LEU A 113 3.32 7.86 -8.82
CA LEU A 113 3.22 9.29 -8.51
C LEU A 113 1.78 9.81 -8.53
N SER A 114 0.81 8.91 -8.73
CA SER A 114 -0.61 9.21 -8.60
C SER A 114 -1.40 7.93 -8.34
N LEU A 115 -2.54 8.05 -7.67
CA LEU A 115 -3.49 6.94 -7.51
C LEU A 115 -4.02 6.47 -8.88
N ARG A 116 -4.15 7.38 -9.84
CA ARG A 116 -4.59 7.07 -11.21
C ARG A 116 -3.61 6.13 -11.92
N ASP A 117 -2.31 6.43 -11.84
CA ASP A 117 -1.29 5.61 -12.49
C ASP A 117 -1.14 4.25 -11.80
N ALA A 118 -1.29 4.22 -10.48
CA ALA A 118 -1.37 2.98 -9.72
C ALA A 118 -2.54 2.12 -10.19
N ALA A 119 -3.75 2.68 -10.25
CA ALA A 119 -4.94 1.96 -10.69
C ALA A 119 -4.79 1.41 -12.11
N LYS A 120 -4.30 2.22 -13.05
CA LYS A 120 -4.06 1.78 -14.44
C LYS A 120 -3.02 0.66 -14.52
N SER A 121 -1.90 0.82 -13.82
CA SER A 121 -0.79 -0.15 -13.85
C SER A 121 -1.19 -1.49 -13.24
N ILE A 122 -1.92 -1.44 -12.12
CA ILE A 122 -2.43 -2.66 -11.46
C ILE A 122 -3.52 -3.32 -12.31
N SER A 123 -4.41 -2.55 -12.95
CA SER A 123 -5.39 -3.11 -13.89
C SER A 123 -4.71 -3.83 -15.06
N LEU A 124 -3.67 -3.23 -15.65
CA LEU A 124 -2.88 -3.88 -16.71
C LEU A 124 -2.17 -5.15 -16.22
N PHE A 125 -1.61 -5.12 -15.01
CA PHE A 125 -1.01 -6.30 -14.39
C PHE A 125 -2.02 -7.45 -14.24
N CYS A 126 -3.22 -7.16 -13.74
CA CYS A 126 -4.28 -8.16 -13.61
C CYS A 126 -4.74 -8.70 -14.98
N ASN A 127 -4.92 -7.83 -15.98
CA ASN A 127 -5.29 -8.25 -17.33
C ASN A 127 -4.22 -9.16 -17.95
N TYR A 128 -2.95 -8.84 -17.75
CA TYR A 128 -1.85 -9.66 -18.23
C TYR A 128 -1.78 -11.01 -17.51
N PHE A 129 -2.03 -11.04 -16.20
CA PHE A 129 -2.10 -12.28 -15.44
C PHE A 129 -3.20 -13.21 -15.96
N GLU A 130 -4.40 -12.68 -16.23
CA GLU A 130 -5.51 -13.45 -16.82
C GLU A 130 -5.20 -13.92 -18.24
N PHE A 131 -4.50 -13.11 -19.04
CA PHE A 131 -3.99 -13.53 -20.35
C PHE A 131 -3.04 -14.74 -20.21
N LEU A 132 -2.05 -14.69 -19.31
CA LEU A 132 -1.12 -15.80 -19.11
C LEU A 132 -1.83 -17.08 -18.63
N LYS A 133 -2.83 -16.93 -17.76
CA LYS A 133 -3.65 -18.02 -17.23
C LYS A 133 -4.49 -18.69 -18.32
N SER A 134 -5.21 -17.90 -19.12
CA SER A 134 -6.04 -18.40 -20.23
C SER A 134 -5.24 -19.12 -21.32
N HIS A 135 -3.95 -18.82 -21.45
CA HIS A 135 -3.05 -19.46 -22.42
C HIS A 135 -2.21 -20.60 -21.82
N ASN A 136 -2.49 -21.03 -20.58
CA ASN A 136 -1.73 -22.06 -19.85
C ASN A 136 -0.21 -21.80 -19.78
N ILE A 137 0.23 -20.54 -19.91
CA ILE A 137 1.65 -20.18 -19.87
C ILE A 137 2.18 -20.31 -18.44
N LEU A 138 1.36 -19.98 -17.44
CA LEU A 138 1.72 -20.09 -16.02
C LEU A 138 2.03 -21.54 -15.56
N ASN A 139 1.53 -22.54 -16.30
CA ASN A 139 1.69 -23.96 -15.96
C ASN A 139 2.83 -24.65 -16.74
N ARG A 140 3.50 -23.93 -17.66
CA ARG A 140 4.68 -24.44 -18.36
C ARG A 140 5.88 -24.37 -17.42
N LYS A 141 6.10 -25.43 -16.65
CA LYS A 141 7.37 -25.70 -15.97
C LYS A 141 8.38 -26.26 -16.96
#